data_AF-A0A7S1Y414-F1
#
_entry.id   AF-A0A7S1Y414-F1
#
_cell.length_a   1.000
_cell.length_b   1.000
_cell.length_c   1.000
_cell.angle_alpha   90.00
_cell.angle_beta   90.00
_cell.angle_gamma   90.00
#
_symmetry.space_group_name_H-M   'P 1'
#
loop_
_entity.id
_entity.type
_entity.pdbx_description
1 polymer ?
#
loop_
_entity_poly.entity_id
_entity_poly.type
_entity_poly.pdbx_seq_one_letter_code
_entity_poly.pdbx_strand_id
1 'polypeptide(L)'
;LVMVNSTWTYGHISRLWFGVRTKIVFPPCDVDSLQHLSLSGRQDGLMVSIGQFRPEKDHAKQIRALALLLERYPERRRTAKLVLIGSCRNEHDEKRVEALRALVRELKVESHVQFVLNEPWKQVQEWFGKASIG
;
A
#
# COMPACT_ATOMS: atom_id res chain seq x y z
N LEU A 1 13.91 -3.27 29.93
CA LEU A 1 13.01 -2.27 29.28
C LEU A 1 12.66 -2.83 27.92
N VAL A 2 11.37 -2.93 27.59
CA VAL A 2 10.90 -3.38 26.26
C VAL A 2 10.17 -2.22 25.57
N MET A 3 10.42 -2.06 24.28
CA MET A 3 9.76 -1.05 23.45
C MET A 3 8.83 -1.73 22.45
N VAL A 4 7.63 -1.19 22.25
CA VAL A 4 6.61 -1.71 21.34
C VAL A 4 6.05 -0.59 20.48
N ASN A 5 5.60 -0.89 19.27
CA ASN A 5 5.17 0.11 18.29
C ASN A 5 3.65 0.33 18.21
N SER A 6 2.87 -0.23 19.14
CA SER A 6 1.42 -0.04 19.16
C SER A 6 0.82 -0.28 20.55
N THR A 7 -0.39 0.24 20.76
CA THR A 7 -1.21 -0.02 21.96
C THR A 7 -1.63 -1.48 22.05
N TRP A 8 -1.94 -2.12 20.93
CA TRP A 8 -2.28 -3.54 20.90
C TRP A 8 -1.09 -4.41 21.33
N THR A 9 0.09 -4.19 20.75
CA THR A 9 1.32 -4.92 21.09
C THR A 9 1.71 -4.66 22.54
N TYR A 10 1.52 -3.43 23.04
CA TYR A 10 1.70 -3.10 24.44
C TYR A 10 0.85 -3.95 25.38
N GLY A 11 -0.46 -4.02 25.12
CA GLY A 11 -1.37 -4.82 25.94
C GLY A 11 -1.01 -6.30 25.91
N HIS A 12 -0.63 -6.81 24.73
CA HIS A 12 -0.22 -8.20 24.56
C HIS A 12 1.04 -8.54 25.36
N ILE A 13 2.11 -7.73 25.22
CA ILE A 13 3.37 -7.93 25.95
C ILE A 13 3.17 -7.74 27.46
N SER A 14 2.43 -6.72 27.88
CA SER A 14 2.21 -6.45 29.31
C SER A 14 1.45 -7.59 30.00
N ARG A 15 0.56 -8.29 29.27
CA ARG A 15 -0.16 -9.46 29.76
C ARG A 15 0.71 -10.71 29.83
N LEU A 16 1.54 -10.95 28.81
CA LEU A 16 2.34 -12.17 28.73
C LEU A 16 3.62 -12.09 29.57
N TRP A 17 4.26 -10.93 29.61
CA TRP A 17 5.59 -10.73 30.19
C TRP A 17 5.47 -9.94 31.49
N PHE A 18 4.87 -10.59 32.50
CA PHE A 18 4.61 -10.01 33.82
C PHE A 18 5.85 -9.32 34.41
N GLY A 19 5.66 -8.12 34.95
CA GLY A 19 6.74 -7.36 35.61
C GLY A 19 7.72 -6.67 34.66
N VAL A 20 7.58 -6.82 33.34
CA VAL A 20 8.45 -6.13 32.38
C VAL A 20 8.00 -4.69 32.18
N ARG A 21 8.92 -3.75 32.41
CA ARG A 21 8.72 -2.34 32.06
C ARG A 21 8.66 -2.18 30.54
N THR A 22 7.45 -1.99 30.01
CA THR A 22 7.16 -1.82 28.58
C THR A 22 6.84 -0.34 28.29
N LYS A 23 7.31 0.18 27.15
CA LYS A 23 6.98 1.53 26.65
C LYS A 23 6.55 1.49 25.20
N ILE A 24 5.57 2.31 24.84
CA ILE A 24 5.21 2.52 23.45
C ILE A 24 6.20 3.52 22.85
N VAL A 25 6.83 3.11 21.74
CA VAL A 25 7.75 3.93 20.95
C VAL A 25 7.42 3.67 19.48
N PHE A 26 6.99 4.70 18.78
CA PHE A 26 6.79 4.63 17.35
C PHE A 26 8.13 4.88 16.65
N PRO A 27 8.52 4.05 15.66
CA PRO A 27 9.74 4.30 14.91
C PRO A 27 9.64 5.64 14.16
N PRO A 28 10.71 6.44 14.10
CA PRO A 28 10.71 7.65 13.31
C PRO A 28 10.58 7.32 11.82
N CYS A 29 9.94 8.22 11.07
CA CYS A 29 9.83 8.13 9.62
C CYS A 29 10.46 9.39 9.01
N ASP A 30 11.42 9.20 8.11
CA ASP A 30 12.00 10.30 7.34
C ASP A 30 10.98 10.76 6.29
N VAL A 31 10.54 12.00 6.43
CA VAL A 31 9.53 12.62 5.56
C VAL A 31 10.07 13.84 4.82
N ASP A 32 11.35 14.19 4.97
CA ASP A 32 11.94 15.43 4.45
C ASP A 32 11.79 15.54 2.94
N SER A 33 12.00 14.43 2.26
CA SER A 33 11.84 14.36 0.82
C SER A 33 10.38 14.41 0.34
N LEU A 34 9.41 14.18 1.23
CA LEU A 34 7.97 14.16 0.92
C LEU A 34 7.29 15.51 1.18
N GLN A 35 7.77 16.30 2.14
CA GLN A 35 7.20 17.61 2.48
C GLN A 35 7.28 18.60 1.30
N HIS A 36 8.23 18.40 0.37
CA HIS A 36 8.41 19.23 -0.81
C HIS A 36 7.50 18.85 -1.98
N LEU A 37 6.72 17.77 -1.88
CA LEU A 37 5.80 17.37 -2.93
C LEU A 37 4.59 18.31 -2.96
N SER A 38 4.25 18.80 -4.15
CA SER A 38 3.08 19.66 -4.32
C SER A 38 1.79 18.94 -3.90
N LEU A 39 0.90 19.67 -3.21
CA LEU A 39 -0.46 19.20 -2.96
C LEU A 39 -1.41 19.56 -4.11
N SER A 40 -1.07 20.55 -4.94
CA SER A 40 -1.84 20.95 -6.10
C SER A 40 -1.48 20.13 -7.34
N GLY A 41 -2.43 19.98 -8.27
CA GLY A 41 -2.22 19.26 -9.52
C GLY A 41 -2.17 17.73 -9.40
N ARG A 42 -2.61 17.18 -8.25
CA ARG A 42 -2.81 15.73 -8.09
C ARG A 42 -3.84 15.22 -9.11
N GLN A 43 -3.61 14.02 -9.62
CA GLN A 43 -4.47 13.37 -10.60
C GLN A 43 -5.72 12.85 -9.90
N ASP A 44 -6.89 13.29 -10.35
CA ASP A 44 -8.18 12.78 -9.86
C ASP A 44 -8.26 11.27 -10.05
N GLY A 45 -8.73 10.55 -9.04
CA GLY A 45 -8.93 9.09 -9.09
C GLY A 45 -7.65 8.24 -9.08
N LEU A 46 -6.46 8.84 -9.07
CA LEU A 46 -5.20 8.08 -8.93
C LEU A 46 -4.97 7.67 -7.47
N MET A 47 -5.00 6.37 -7.22
CA MET A 47 -4.77 5.70 -5.95
C MET A 47 -3.41 5.03 -5.95
N VAL A 48 -2.65 5.18 -4.86
CA VAL A 48 -1.39 4.47 -4.65
C VAL A 48 -1.49 3.56 -3.43
N SER A 49 -1.05 2.32 -3.53
CA SER A 49 -0.87 1.45 -2.36
C SER A 49 0.58 1.03 -2.32
N ILE A 50 1.29 1.44 -1.26
CA ILE A 50 2.68 1.07 -1.03
C ILE A 50 2.81 -0.05 -0.01
N GLY A 51 3.46 -1.14 -0.40
CA GLY A 51 3.75 -2.26 0.49
C GLY A 51 4.45 -3.40 -0.22
N GLN A 52 5.26 -4.15 0.52
CA GLN A 52 5.84 -5.39 -0.01
C GLN A 52 4.72 -6.37 -0.38
N PHE A 53 4.91 -7.18 -1.43
CA PHE A 53 3.89 -8.14 -1.88
C PHE A 53 3.77 -9.35 -0.96
N ARG A 54 3.13 -9.13 0.19
CA ARG A 54 2.99 -10.10 1.28
C ARG A 54 1.52 -10.43 1.58
N PRO A 55 1.21 -11.63 2.12
CA PRO A 55 -0.17 -12.03 2.39
C PRO A 55 -0.94 -11.04 3.28
N GLU A 56 -0.31 -10.54 4.34
CA GLU A 56 -0.92 -9.62 5.30
C GLU A 56 -1.29 -8.25 4.71
N LYS A 57 -0.74 -7.89 3.54
CA LYS A 57 -1.06 -6.64 2.85
C LYS A 57 -2.33 -6.71 2.02
N ASP A 58 -2.80 -7.93 1.72
CA ASP A 58 -4.08 -8.21 1.05
C ASP A 58 -4.40 -7.31 -0.17
N HIS A 59 -3.43 -7.21 -1.09
CA HIS A 59 -3.59 -6.45 -2.33
C HIS A 59 -4.78 -6.93 -3.19
N ALA A 60 -5.16 -8.20 -3.06
CA ALA A 60 -6.31 -8.76 -3.76
C ALA A 60 -7.62 -8.05 -3.38
N LYS A 61 -7.81 -7.73 -2.09
CA LYS A 61 -8.96 -6.95 -1.62
C LYS A 61 -9.02 -5.57 -2.26
N GLN A 62 -7.88 -4.89 -2.42
CA GLN A 62 -7.82 -3.58 -3.05
C GLN A 62 -8.23 -3.64 -4.53
N ILE A 63 -7.74 -4.64 -5.28
CA ILE A 63 -8.12 -4.85 -6.68
C ILE A 63 -9.63 -5.14 -6.80
N ARG A 64 -10.17 -5.98 -5.92
CA ARG A 64 -11.62 -6.28 -5.88
C ARG A 64 -12.45 -5.04 -5.54
N ALA A 65 -11.98 -4.20 -4.61
CA ALA A 65 -12.63 -2.96 -4.26
C ALA A 65 -12.64 -1.96 -5.44
N LEU A 66 -11.53 -1.87 -6.20
CA LEU A 66 -11.48 -1.10 -7.43
C LEU A 66 -12.47 -1.63 -8.47
N ALA A 67 -12.52 -2.95 -8.69
CA ALA A 67 -13.47 -3.54 -9.64
C ALA A 67 -14.92 -3.19 -9.27
N LEU A 68 -15.27 -3.28 -7.98
CA LEU A 68 -16.59 -2.89 -7.47
C LEU A 68 -16.87 -1.39 -7.66
N LEU A 69 -15.88 -0.53 -7.44
CA LEU A 69 -15.99 0.92 -7.70
C LEU A 69 -16.33 1.18 -9.16
N LEU A 70 -15.63 0.54 -10.10
CA LEU A 70 -15.82 0.74 -11.54
C LEU A 70 -17.15 0.15 -12.04
N GLU A 71 -17.63 -0.91 -11.40
CA GLU A 71 -18.95 -1.49 -11.66
C GLU A 71 -20.07 -0.53 -11.22
N ARG A 72 -20.00 -0.06 -9.97
CA ARG A 72 -21.05 0.77 -9.36
C ARG A 72 -21.05 2.22 -9.85
N TYR A 73 -19.90 2.71 -10.29
CA TYR A 73 -19.71 4.10 -10.73
C TYR A 73 -18.99 4.13 -12.09
N PRO A 74 -19.69 3.81 -13.20
CA PRO A 74 -19.10 3.76 -14.53
C PRO A 74 -18.37 5.02 -14.98
N GLU A 75 -18.79 6.20 -14.50
CA GLU A 75 -18.15 7.48 -14.76
C GLU A 75 -16.71 7.54 -14.24
N ARG A 76 -16.40 6.79 -13.18
CA ARG A 76 -15.07 6.69 -12.60
C ARG A 76 -14.10 5.89 -13.47
N ARG A 77 -14.57 5.15 -14.48
CA ARG A 77 -13.66 4.48 -15.45
C ARG A 77 -12.75 5.45 -16.19
N ARG A 78 -13.07 6.74 -16.25
CA ARG A 78 -12.19 7.73 -16.89
C ARG A 78 -11.01 8.14 -16.03
N THR A 79 -11.11 8.04 -14.71
CA THR A 79 -10.11 8.63 -13.79
C THR A 79 -9.56 7.65 -12.76
N ALA A 80 -10.34 6.66 -12.31
CA ALA A 80 -9.93 5.72 -11.29
C ALA A 80 -8.81 4.79 -11.78
N LYS A 81 -7.65 4.86 -11.11
CA LYS A 81 -6.49 4.03 -11.37
C LYS A 81 -5.82 3.66 -10.05
N LEU A 82 -5.48 2.39 -9.87
CA LEU A 82 -4.75 1.87 -8.71
C LEU A 82 -3.33 1.53 -9.11
N VAL A 83 -2.36 2.09 -8.39
CA VAL A 83 -0.94 1.80 -8.56
C VAL A 83 -0.45 1.03 -7.33
N LEU A 84 -0.14 -0.25 -7.53
CA LEU A 84 0.41 -1.13 -6.51
C LEU A 84 1.95 -1.03 -6.55
N ILE A 85 2.53 -0.39 -5.55
CA ILE A 85 3.98 -0.13 -5.44
C ILE A 85 4.57 -1.03 -4.38
N GLY A 86 5.58 -1.81 -4.72
CA GLY A 86 6.16 -2.74 -3.74
C GLY A 86 7.39 -3.48 -4.22
N SER A 87 8.06 -4.14 -3.29
CA SER A 87 9.21 -4.99 -3.59
C SER A 87 8.82 -6.48 -3.59
N CYS A 88 9.45 -7.24 -4.48
CA CYS A 88 9.50 -8.71 -4.42
C CYS A 88 10.90 -9.14 -4.00
N ARG A 89 11.00 -9.87 -2.89
CA ARG A 89 12.30 -10.28 -2.32
C ARG A 89 12.69 -11.71 -2.68
N ASN A 90 11.72 -12.52 -3.09
CA ASN A 90 11.89 -13.94 -3.38
C ASN A 90 10.81 -14.43 -4.35
N GLU A 91 10.96 -15.67 -4.79
CA GLU A 91 10.03 -16.34 -5.71
C GLU A 91 8.58 -16.39 -5.18
N HIS A 92 8.37 -16.39 -3.86
CA HIS A 92 7.03 -16.39 -3.28
C HIS A 92 6.32 -15.04 -3.46
N ASP A 93 7.05 -13.93 -3.32
CA ASP A 93 6.54 -12.59 -3.59
C ASP A 93 6.23 -12.44 -5.09
N GLU A 94 7.09 -12.97 -5.97
CA GLU A 94 6.86 -12.97 -7.42
C GLU A 94 5.62 -13.76 -7.82
N LYS A 95 5.47 -15.00 -7.31
CA LYS A 95 4.25 -15.81 -7.50
C LYS A 95 3.00 -15.07 -7.02
N ARG A 96 3.11 -14.24 -5.97
CA ARG A 96 2.00 -13.41 -5.51
C ARG A 96 1.62 -12.35 -6.52
N VAL A 97 2.62 -11.65 -7.07
CA VAL A 97 2.39 -10.65 -8.11
C VAL A 97 1.73 -11.29 -9.33
N GLU A 98 2.17 -12.47 -9.76
CA GLU A 98 1.54 -13.17 -10.87
C GLU A 98 0.09 -13.57 -10.59
N ALA A 99 -0.22 -14.05 -9.38
CA ALA A 99 -1.59 -14.30 -8.97
C ALA A 99 -2.45 -13.02 -8.97
N LEU A 100 -1.89 -11.88 -8.56
CA LEU A 100 -2.58 -10.59 -8.60
C LEU A 100 -2.80 -10.12 -10.04
N ARG A 101 -1.83 -10.30 -10.94
CA ARG A 101 -1.98 -10.01 -12.37
C ARG A 101 -3.07 -10.87 -13.00
N ALA A 102 -3.15 -12.16 -12.64
CA ALA A 102 -4.22 -13.05 -13.08
C ALA A 102 -5.59 -12.56 -12.58
N LEU A 103 -5.69 -12.15 -11.31
CA LEU A 103 -6.92 -11.57 -10.75
C LEU A 103 -7.35 -10.28 -11.47
N VAL A 104 -6.40 -9.40 -11.81
CA VAL A 104 -6.69 -8.17 -12.57
C VAL A 104 -7.31 -8.50 -13.94
N ARG A 105 -6.81 -9.55 -14.62
CA ARG A 105 -7.36 -10.03 -15.90
C ARG A 105 -8.74 -10.67 -15.73
N GLU A 106 -8.91 -11.50 -14.71
CA GLU A 106 -10.20 -12.13 -14.38
C GLU A 106 -11.30 -11.08 -14.18
N LEU A 107 -10.96 -9.99 -13.47
CA LEU A 107 -11.86 -8.88 -13.16
C LEU A 107 -11.98 -7.84 -14.30
N LYS A 108 -11.21 -7.99 -15.38
CA LYS A 108 -11.21 -7.09 -16.55
C LYS A 108 -10.89 -5.63 -16.19
N VAL A 109 -9.92 -5.42 -15.29
CA VAL A 109 -9.49 -4.09 -14.81
C VAL A 109 -8.02 -3.80 -15.12
N GLU A 110 -7.45 -4.44 -16.14
CA GLU A 110 -6.05 -4.29 -16.57
C GLU A 110 -5.68 -2.84 -16.87
N SER A 111 -6.58 -2.08 -17.48
CA SER A 111 -6.37 -0.66 -17.79
C SER A 111 -6.36 0.25 -16.54
N HIS A 112 -6.83 -0.27 -15.40
CA HIS A 112 -7.00 0.48 -14.16
C HIS A 112 -6.01 0.08 -13.07
N VAL A 113 -5.23 -0.99 -13.25
CA VAL A 113 -4.24 -1.43 -12.25
C VAL A 113 -2.84 -1.40 -12.84
N GLN A 114 -1.92 -0.72 -12.16
CA GLN A 114 -0.51 -0.66 -12.53
C GLN A 114 0.36 -1.22 -11.40
N PHE A 115 1.27 -2.13 -11.75
CA PHE A 115 2.26 -2.67 -10.82
C PHE A 115 3.59 -1.93 -11.00
N VAL A 116 4.15 -1.46 -9.89
CA VAL A 116 5.43 -0.76 -9.83
C VAL A 116 6.31 -1.55 -8.87
N LEU A 117 7.21 -2.37 -9.43
CA LEU A 117 7.94 -3.40 -8.70
C LEU A 117 9.40 -3.02 -8.54
N ASN A 118 9.92 -3.08 -7.31
CA ASN A 118 11.34 -2.88 -7.01
C ASN A 118 11.92 -1.54 -7.52
N GLU A 119 11.09 -0.50 -7.64
CA GLU A 119 11.54 0.81 -8.09
C GLU A 119 12.33 1.57 -7.02
N PRO A 120 13.30 2.43 -7.41
CA PRO A 120 14.00 3.31 -6.49
C PRO A 120 13.06 4.29 -5.78
N TRP A 121 13.44 4.73 -4.57
CA TRP A 121 12.65 5.67 -3.76
C TRP A 121 12.23 6.92 -4.53
N LYS A 122 13.13 7.50 -5.34
CA LYS A 122 12.83 8.67 -6.18
C LYS A 122 11.60 8.46 -7.08
N GLN A 123 11.49 7.28 -7.69
CA GLN A 123 10.35 6.96 -8.57
C GLN A 123 9.06 6.75 -7.77
N VAL A 124 9.15 6.24 -6.54
CA VAL A 124 8.02 6.13 -5.61
C VAL A 124 7.50 7.50 -5.20
N GLN A 125 8.40 8.45 -4.92
CA GLN A 125 8.02 9.83 -4.57
C GLN A 125 7.23 10.53 -5.69
N GLU A 126 7.56 10.26 -6.96
CA GLU A 126 6.78 10.79 -8.08
C GLU A 126 5.34 10.30 -8.08
N TRP A 127 5.10 9.05 -7.67
CA TRP A 127 3.74 8.53 -7.52
C TRP A 127 3.00 9.21 -6.37
N PHE A 128 3.67 9.45 -5.24
CA PHE A 128 3.09 10.20 -4.12
C PHE A 128 2.73 11.65 -4.46
N GLY A 129 3.52 12.30 -5.33
CA GLY A 129 3.24 13.64 -5.82
C GLY A 129 2.04 13.69 -6.78
N LYS A 130 1.78 12.61 -7.53
CA LYS A 130 0.67 12.52 -8.50
C LYS A 130 -0.64 12.05 -7.87
N ALA A 131 -0.58 11.11 -6.93
CA ALA A 131 -1.78 10.45 -6.42
C ALA A 131 -2.66 11.37 -5.58
N SER A 132 -3.98 11.20 -5.67
CA SER A 132 -4.96 11.89 -4.81
C SER A 132 -5.43 11.04 -3.63
N ILE A 133 -5.19 9.72 -3.68
CA ILE A 133 -5.64 8.73 -2.68
C ILE A 133 -4.46 7.80 -2.36
N GLY A 134 -4.27 7.44 -1.10
CA GLY A 134 -3.21 6.53 -0.63
C GLY A 134 -3.58 5.77 0.63
#